data_AF-F5XQ06-F1
#
_entry.id   AF-F5XQ06-F1
#
_cell.length_a   1.000
_cell.length_b   1.000
_cell.length_c   1.000
_cell.angle_alpha   90.00
_cell.angle_beta   90.00
_cell.angle_gamma   90.00
#
_symmetry.space_group_name_H-M   'P 1'
#
loop_
_entity.id
_entity.type
_entity.pdbx_description
1 polymer ?
#
loop_
_entity_poly.entity_id
_entity_poly.type
_entity_poly.pdbx_seq_one_letter_code
_entity_poly.pdbx_strand_id
1 'polypeptide(L)'
;MAPLAITGRNGKPVTSLPHWPLMVQDGAKQDVPGARFMASVARREEKGSDVNVASHLLIDLLTDAVDPAAVISDDSDLAYPIAFA
;
A
#
# COMPACT_ATOMS: atom_id res chain seq x y z
N MET A 1 17.49 3.51 10.38
CA MET A 1 16.55 4.03 11.38
C MET A 1 16.46 5.53 11.24
N ALA A 2 15.32 6.07 10.81
CA ALA A 2 15.13 7.50 10.57
C ALA A 2 13.92 8.01 11.38
N PRO A 3 13.95 9.26 11.89
CA PRO A 3 12.79 9.84 12.54
C PRO A 3 11.63 9.95 11.55
N LEU A 4 10.41 9.72 12.02
CA LEU A 4 9.21 9.93 11.22
C LEU A 4 9.11 11.42 10.87
N ALA A 5 9.02 11.73 9.58
CA ALA A 5 8.94 13.10 9.09
C ALA A 5 7.67 13.32 8.26
N ILE A 6 7.11 14.51 8.38
CA ILE A 6 5.98 14.99 7.58
C ILE A 6 6.43 16.14 6.68
N THR A 7 5.69 16.38 5.60
CA THR A 7 5.94 17.51 4.69
C THR A 7 5.60 18.82 5.38
N GLY A 8 6.58 19.70 5.55
CA GLY A 8 6.40 21.05 6.07
C GLY A 8 5.86 22.04 5.03
N ARG A 9 5.54 23.27 5.45
CA ARG A 9 4.92 24.32 4.63
C ARG A 9 5.62 24.64 3.30
N ASN A 10 6.92 24.38 3.21
CA ASN A 10 7.74 24.66 2.01
C ASN A 10 8.27 23.36 1.36
N GLY A 11 7.61 22.22 1.57
CA GLY A 11 8.05 20.91 1.08
C GLY A 11 9.25 20.32 1.84
N LYS A 12 9.85 21.07 2.77
CA LYS A 12 10.95 20.58 3.61
C LYS A 12 10.43 19.58 4.65
N PRO A 13 11.12 18.46 4.88
CA PRO A 13 10.72 17.50 5.90
C PRO A 13 10.83 18.13 7.30
N VAL A 14 9.82 17.92 8.12
CA VAL A 14 9.76 18.33 9.53
C VAL A 14 9.49 17.08 10.37
N THR A 15 10.16 16.95 11.52
CA THR A 15 9.92 15.81 12.43
C THR A 15 8.47 15.78 12.89
N SER A 16 7.86 14.59 12.85
CA SER A 16 6.52 14.35 13.37
C SER A 16 6.53 14.44 14.90
N LEU A 17 5.59 15.21 15.45
CA LEU A 17 5.28 15.24 16.88
C LEU A 17 4.17 14.22 17.20
N PRO A 18 4.01 13.79 18.46
CA PRO A 18 2.93 12.87 18.82
C PRO A 18 1.56 13.46 18.49
N HIS A 19 0.81 12.79 17.63
CA HIS A 19 -0.57 13.11 17.29
C HIS A 19 -1.30 11.84 16.85
N TRP A 20 -2.64 11.82 16.89
CA TRP A 20 -3.41 10.66 16.43
C TRP A 20 -2.95 10.22 15.02
N PRO A 21 -2.64 8.93 14.79
CA PRO A 21 -2.99 7.76 15.62
C PRO A 21 -1.95 7.34 16.67
N LEU A 22 -0.80 8.04 16.78
CA LEU A 22 0.27 7.68 17.71
C LEU A 22 0.55 8.80 18.73
N MET A 23 0.07 8.61 19.95
CA MET A 23 0.27 9.52 21.08
C MET A 23 1.28 8.93 22.07
N VAL A 24 2.05 9.79 22.74
CA VAL A 24 3.08 9.37 23.71
C VAL A 24 2.71 9.92 25.08
N GLN A 25 2.76 9.05 26.09
CA GLN A 25 2.53 9.41 27.49
C GLN A 25 3.75 9.07 28.34
N ASP A 26 3.94 9.81 29.44
CA ASP A 26 4.95 9.50 30.45
C ASP A 26 4.48 8.40 31.43
N GLY A 27 5.31 8.08 32.42
CA GLY A 27 4.97 7.09 33.46
C GLY A 27 3.79 7.48 34.34
N ALA A 28 3.40 8.76 34.37
CA ALA A 28 2.24 9.28 35.09
C ALA A 28 0.98 9.36 34.20
N LYS A 29 1.03 8.82 32.97
CA LYS A 29 -0.04 8.86 31.96
C LYS A 29 -0.39 10.28 31.49
N GLN A 30 0.55 11.22 31.60
CA GLN A 30 0.38 12.55 31.02
C GLN A 30 0.89 12.56 29.59
N ASP A 31 0.18 13.25 28.69
CA ASP A 31 0.59 13.41 27.31
C ASP A 31 1.91 14.19 27.22
N VAL A 32 2.77 13.79 26.28
CA VAL A 32 4.09 14.41 26.06
C VAL A 32 4.16 15.00 24.64
N PRO A 33 3.67 16.24 24.41
CA PRO A 33 3.57 16.84 23.07
C PRO A 33 4.91 17.01 22.34
N GLY A 34 6.03 17.08 23.08
CA GLY A 34 7.38 17.23 22.54
C GLY A 34 8.18 15.93 22.44
N ALA A 35 7.55 14.77 22.66
CA ALA A 35 8.29 13.51 22.66
C ALA A 35 8.90 13.21 21.29
N ARG A 36 10.15 12.73 21.31
CA ARG A 36 10.78 12.12 20.14
C ARG A 36 10.60 10.61 20.23
N PHE A 37 9.99 10.03 19.21
CA PHE A 37 9.69 8.60 19.16
C PHE A 37 10.09 8.01 17.82
N MET A 38 10.24 6.68 17.80
CA MET A 38 10.47 5.91 16.60
C MET A 38 9.28 4.99 16.38
N ALA A 39 8.79 4.92 15.15
CA ALA A 39 7.68 4.06 14.77
C ALA A 39 8.06 3.24 13.54
N SER A 40 7.67 1.97 13.53
CA SER A 40 7.71 1.14 12.33
C SER A 40 6.30 1.10 11.76
N VAL A 41 6.13 1.57 10.52
CA VAL A 41 4.85 1.58 9.83
C VAL A 41 4.85 0.44 8.82
N ALA A 42 3.90 -0.49 8.95
CA ALA A 42 3.59 -1.46 7.92
C ALA A 42 2.52 -0.86 7.00
N ARG A 43 2.94 -0.35 5.84
CA ARG A 43 2.00 0.07 4.80
C ARG A 43 1.65 -1.16 3.96
N ARG A 44 0.42 -1.64 4.08
CA ARG A 44 -0.12 -2.67 3.18
C ARG A 44 -0.78 -1.94 2.02
N GLU A 45 -0.24 -2.11 0.82
CA GLU A 45 -0.96 -1.73 -0.38
C GLU A 45 -1.95 -2.83 -0.72
N GLU A 46 -3.17 -2.46 -1.06
CA GLU A 46 -4.18 -3.40 -1.54
C GLU A 46 -3.82 -3.81 -2.98
N LYS A 47 -3.72 -5.11 -3.22
CA LYS A 47 -3.36 -5.71 -4.50
C LYS A 47 -4.55 -5.64 -5.47
N GLY A 48 -4.87 -4.43 -5.94
CA GLY A 48 -6.03 -4.17 -6.80
C GLY A 48 -5.74 -4.30 -8.30
N SER A 49 -4.49 -4.18 -8.73
CA SER A 49 -4.10 -4.19 -10.15
C SER A 49 -4.37 -5.55 -10.80
N ASP A 50 -4.05 -6.62 -10.10
CA ASP A 50 -3.91 -7.93 -10.73
C ASP A 50 -5.28 -8.58 -10.98
N VAL A 51 -6.26 -8.28 -10.11
CA VAL A 51 -7.67 -8.67 -10.29
C VAL A 51 -8.26 -8.04 -11.55
N ASN A 52 -7.94 -6.78 -11.83
CA ASN A 52 -8.43 -6.09 -13.02
C ASN A 52 -7.82 -6.65 -14.31
N VAL A 53 -6.53 -7.01 -14.29
CA VAL A 53 -5.85 -7.62 -15.45
C VAL A 53 -6.44 -8.98 -15.78
N ALA A 54 -6.65 -9.86 -14.77
CA ALA A 54 -7.31 -11.15 -14.98
C ALA A 54 -8.71 -11.01 -15.58
N SER A 55 -9.51 -10.07 -15.05
CA SER A 55 -10.90 -9.89 -15.45
C SER A 55 -11.00 -9.39 -16.90
N HIS A 56 -10.17 -8.40 -17.28
CA HIS A 56 -10.12 -7.91 -18.65
C HIS A 56 -9.65 -8.98 -19.64
N LEU A 57 -8.61 -9.73 -19.30
CA LEU A 57 -8.12 -10.82 -20.15
C LEU A 57 -9.21 -11.87 -20.42
N LEU A 58 -9.94 -12.28 -19.37
CA LEU A 58 -11.05 -13.23 -19.48
C LEU A 58 -12.18 -12.69 -20.35
N ILE A 59 -12.56 -11.42 -20.17
CA ILE A 59 -13.60 -10.78 -20.98
C ILE A 59 -13.17 -10.75 -22.45
N ASP A 60 -11.93 -10.35 -22.73
CA ASP A 60 -11.44 -10.22 -24.10
C ASP A 60 -11.37 -11.58 -24.81
N LEU A 61 -10.97 -12.65 -24.11
CA LEU A 61 -10.98 -14.03 -24.64
C LEU A 61 -12.41 -14.55 -24.85
N LEU A 62 -13.29 -14.41 -23.85
CA LEU A 62 -14.66 -14.92 -23.93
C LEU A 62 -15.56 -14.15 -24.92
N THR A 63 -15.18 -12.91 -25.27
CA THR A 63 -15.87 -12.09 -26.26
C THR A 63 -15.22 -12.15 -27.64
N ASP A 64 -14.23 -13.02 -27.83
CA ASP A 64 -13.49 -13.19 -29.10
C ASP A 64 -12.85 -11.88 -29.58
N ALA A 65 -12.50 -10.99 -28.64
CA ALA A 65 -11.88 -9.70 -28.92
C ALA A 65 -10.37 -9.85 -29.25
N VAL A 66 -9.76 -10.97 -28.85
CA VAL A 66 -8.36 -11.31 -29.08
C VAL A 66 -8.21 -12.80 -29.41
N ASP A 67 -7.41 -13.13 -30.45
CA ASP A 67 -7.22 -14.52 -30.91
C ASP A 67 -6.06 -15.22 -30.19
N PRO A 68 -4.86 -14.60 -30.02
CA PRO A 68 -3.94 -15.03 -28.98
C PRO A 68 -3.66 -13.91 -27.98
N ALA A 69 -3.68 -14.26 -26.69
CA ALA A 69 -3.19 -13.42 -25.61
C ALA A 69 -1.99 -14.07 -24.91
N ALA A 70 -0.98 -13.27 -24.57
CA ALA A 70 0.19 -13.71 -23.81
C ALA A 70 0.31 -12.87 -22.54
N VAL A 71 0.40 -13.54 -21.39
CA VAL A 71 0.52 -12.90 -20.08
C VAL A 71 1.91 -13.19 -19.50
N ILE A 72 2.64 -12.14 -19.15
CA ILE A 72 3.91 -12.23 -18.43
C ILE A 72 3.66 -11.63 -17.05
N SER A 73 3.61 -12.47 -16.03
CA SER A 73 3.36 -12.05 -14.66
C SER A 73 4.06 -12.98 -13.67
N ASP A 74 4.49 -12.42 -12.55
CA ASP A 74 4.98 -13.16 -11.38
C ASP A 74 3.86 -13.36 -10.34
N ASP A 75 2.63 -13.02 -10.72
CA ASP A 75 1.48 -13.14 -9.85
C ASP A 75 0.74 -14.47 -10.04
N SER A 76 0.82 -15.34 -9.03
CA SER A 76 0.12 -16.62 -9.01
C SER A 76 -1.40 -16.49 -9.03
N ASP A 77 -1.98 -15.34 -8.64
CA ASP A 77 -3.43 -15.14 -8.64
C ASP A 77 -4.01 -15.16 -10.07
N LEU A 78 -3.20 -14.87 -11.09
CA LEU A 78 -3.60 -14.93 -12.50
C LEU A 78 -3.65 -16.37 -13.05
N ALA A 79 -3.06 -17.35 -12.35
CA ALA A 79 -2.96 -18.71 -12.87
C ALA A 79 -4.33 -19.40 -13.01
N TYR A 80 -5.20 -19.25 -12.00
CA TYR A 80 -6.54 -19.83 -12.04
C TYR A 80 -7.42 -19.24 -13.16
N PRO A 81 -7.58 -17.92 -13.30
CA PRO A 81 -8.39 -17.35 -14.38
C PRO A 81 -7.84 -17.72 -15.77
N ILE A 82 -6.51 -17.73 -15.98
CA ILE A 82 -5.93 -18.15 -17.26
C ILE A 82 -6.24 -19.63 -17.58
N ALA A 83 -6.26 -20.51 -16.58
CA ALA A 83 -6.55 -21.93 -16.79
C ALA A 83 -8.01 -22.24 -17.15
N PHE A 84 -8.93 -21.31 -16.83
CA PHE A 84 -10.37 -21.44 -17.13
C PHE A 84 -10.80 -20.69 -18.40
N ALA A 85 -9.93 -19.82 -18.93
CA ALA A 85 -10.16 -19.06 -20.15
C ALA A 85 -10.20 -19.97 -21.39
#